data_AF-A0A6G0Y1P7-F1
#
_entry.id   AF-A0A6G0Y1P7-F1
#
_cell.length_a   1.000
_cell.length_b   1.000
_cell.length_c   1.000
_cell.angle_alpha   90.00
_cell.angle_beta   90.00
_cell.angle_gamma   90.00
#
_symmetry.space_group_name_H-M   'P 1'
#
loop_
_entity.id
_entity.type
_entity.pdbx_description
1 polymer ?
#
loop_
_entity_poly.entity_id
_entity_poly.type
_entity_poly.pdbx_seq_one_letter_code
_entity_poly.pdbx_strand_id
1 'polypeptide(L)'
;MAEKDSFGRWKENAYMQKSPNACSSLKTLMGKSWTPFLSGVGIQDTNCPILPGIYIAPGFDLVLILKESNIPKIFAYGTYKINMWYTKKNEMFGCQSIVIEVKRS
;
A
#
# COMPACT_ATOMS: atom_id res chain seq x y z
N MET A 1 -3.73 9.41 -3.64
CA MET A 1 -3.24 8.91 -4.94
C MET A 1 -3.34 10.05 -5.94
N ALA A 2 -2.25 10.32 -6.63
CA ALA A 2 -2.19 11.21 -7.78
C ALA A 2 -2.09 10.38 -9.06
N GLU A 3 -2.67 10.88 -10.13
CA GLU A 3 -2.61 10.27 -11.47
C GLU A 3 -1.74 11.14 -12.37
N LYS A 4 -0.90 10.53 -13.19
CA LYS A 4 -0.07 11.25 -14.16
C LYS A 4 -0.84 11.44 -15.46
N ASP A 5 -0.98 12.68 -15.91
CA ASP A 5 -1.61 13.00 -17.20
C ASP A 5 -0.70 12.69 -18.40
N SER A 6 -1.26 12.78 -19.61
CA SER A 6 -0.52 12.54 -20.86
C SER A 6 0.60 13.56 -21.14
N PHE A 7 0.57 14.72 -20.47
CA PHE A 7 1.62 15.75 -20.53
C PHE A 7 2.68 15.57 -19.43
N GLY A 8 2.55 14.51 -18.62
CA GLY A 8 3.48 14.16 -17.56
C GLY A 8 3.28 14.90 -16.23
N ARG A 9 2.20 15.66 -16.08
CA ARG A 9 1.87 16.40 -14.85
C ARG A 9 1.11 15.49 -13.88
N TRP A 10 1.31 15.71 -12.59
CA TRP A 10 0.58 15.00 -11.55
C TRP A 10 -0.72 15.71 -11.22
N LYS A 11 -1.85 15.00 -11.40
CA LYS A 11 -3.13 15.38 -10.83
C LYS A 11 -3.17 14.91 -9.38
N GLU A 12 -2.70 15.78 -8.48
CA GLU A 12 -2.63 15.50 -7.05
C GLU A 12 -4.03 15.26 -6.43
N ASN A 13 -4.06 14.49 -5.34
CA ASN A 13 -5.26 14.20 -4.55
C ASN A 13 -6.48 13.66 -5.34
N ALA A 14 -6.26 13.02 -6.48
CA ALA A 14 -7.34 12.36 -7.25
C ALA A 14 -8.12 11.35 -6.38
N TYR A 15 -7.43 10.68 -5.45
CA TYR A 15 -8.05 9.84 -4.43
C TYR A 15 -7.41 10.10 -3.07
N MET A 16 -8.21 10.48 -2.05
CA MET A 16 -7.73 10.68 -0.69
C MET A 16 -8.58 9.86 0.27
N GLN A 17 -7.92 9.02 1.07
CA GLN A 17 -8.58 8.18 2.07
C GLN A 17 -7.84 8.32 3.40
N LYS A 18 -8.62 8.55 4.47
CA LYS A 18 -8.14 8.52 5.85
C LYS A 18 -8.84 7.38 6.57
N SER A 19 -8.06 6.49 7.18
CA SER A 19 -8.60 5.35 7.91
C SER A 19 -8.00 5.30 9.32
N PRO A 20 -8.82 5.25 10.38
CA PRO A 20 -8.31 4.96 11.72
C PRO A 20 -7.83 3.50 11.80
N ASN A 21 -7.03 3.18 12.81
CA ASN A 21 -6.51 1.82 13.03
C ASN A 21 -5.73 1.27 11.82
N ALA A 22 -4.58 1.88 11.51
CA ALA A 22 -3.80 1.58 10.31
C ALA A 22 -3.54 0.07 10.09
N CYS A 23 -3.16 -0.69 11.14
CA CYS A 23 -2.87 -2.12 11.00
C CYS A 23 -4.09 -2.94 10.57
N SER A 24 -5.23 -2.77 11.23
CA SER A 24 -6.44 -3.53 10.87
C SER A 24 -7.02 -3.05 9.54
N SER A 25 -6.95 -1.75 9.23
CA SER A 25 -7.40 -1.21 7.95
C SER A 25 -6.56 -1.73 6.78
N LEU A 26 -5.23 -1.80 6.94
CA LEU A 26 -4.34 -2.41 5.95
C LEU A 26 -4.57 -3.91 5.82
N LYS A 27 -4.78 -4.63 6.94
CA LYS A 27 -5.14 -6.05 6.92
C LYS A 27 -6.42 -6.29 6.10
N THR A 28 -7.45 -5.45 6.29
CA THR A 28 -8.68 -5.53 5.50
C THR A 28 -8.45 -5.24 4.01
N LEU A 29 -7.64 -4.21 3.68
CA LEU A 29 -7.32 -3.89 2.29
C LEU A 29 -6.55 -5.03 1.59
N MET A 30 -5.59 -5.62 2.30
CA MET A 30 -4.77 -6.71 1.78
C MET A 30 -5.52 -8.06 1.76
N GLY A 31 -6.61 -8.21 2.53
CA GLY A 31 -7.45 -9.41 2.47
C GLY A 31 -6.64 -10.70 2.66
N LYS A 32 -6.80 -11.65 1.73
CA LYS A 32 -6.08 -12.93 1.78
C LYS A 32 -4.57 -12.78 1.56
N SER A 33 -4.15 -11.71 0.89
CA SER A 33 -2.72 -11.41 0.66
C SER A 33 -2.01 -10.80 1.87
N TRP A 34 -2.67 -10.59 3.02
CA TRP A 34 -2.06 -10.00 4.21
C TRP A 34 -0.82 -10.77 4.69
N THR A 35 -0.94 -12.08 4.86
CA THR A 35 0.15 -12.95 5.31
C THR A 35 1.33 -12.99 4.33
N PRO A 36 1.13 -13.25 3.02
CA PRO A 36 2.26 -13.25 2.08
C PRO A 36 2.90 -11.86 1.94
N PHE A 37 2.13 -10.78 2.04
CA PHE A 37 2.69 -9.43 2.07
C PHE A 37 3.58 -9.20 3.29
N LEU A 38 3.09 -9.51 4.50
CA LEU A 38 3.86 -9.33 5.72
C LEU A 38 5.13 -10.19 5.74
N SER A 39 5.02 -11.45 5.32
CA SER A 39 6.19 -12.34 5.21
C SER A 39 7.23 -11.77 4.24
N GLY A 40 6.79 -11.22 3.10
CA GLY A 40 7.70 -10.62 2.13
C GLY A 40 8.32 -9.29 2.53
N VAL A 41 7.76 -8.59 3.52
CA VAL A 41 8.41 -7.44 4.18
C VAL A 41 9.22 -7.83 5.43
N GLY A 42 9.34 -9.13 5.71
CA GLY A 42 10.17 -9.66 6.81
C GLY A 42 9.44 -9.84 8.14
N ILE A 43 8.12 -9.70 8.16
CA ILE A 43 7.28 -9.83 9.36
C ILE A 43 6.67 -11.23 9.41
N GLN A 44 7.07 -12.04 10.40
CA GLN A 44 6.57 -13.41 10.58
C GLN A 44 5.27 -13.45 11.41
N ASP A 45 5.17 -12.62 12.45
CA ASP A 45 3.92 -12.48 13.21
C ASP A 45 2.97 -11.53 12.48
N THR A 46 1.93 -12.10 11.90
CA THR A 46 0.96 -11.36 11.08
C THR A 46 -0.20 -10.78 11.88
N ASN A 47 -0.16 -10.88 13.21
CA ASN A 47 -1.17 -10.30 14.07
C ASN A 47 -0.94 -8.80 14.28
N CYS A 48 -2.03 -8.07 14.40
CA CYS A 48 -1.97 -6.68 14.82
C CYS A 48 -1.98 -6.63 16.37
N PRO A 49 -1.21 -5.73 17.00
CA PRO A 49 -0.33 -4.73 16.39
C PRO A 49 1.03 -5.31 15.95
N ILE A 50 1.57 -4.77 14.86
CA ILE A 50 2.98 -5.01 14.49
C ILE A 50 3.86 -4.32 15.52
N LEU A 51 4.78 -5.08 16.13
CA LEU A 51 5.67 -4.57 17.17
C LEU A 51 6.78 -3.68 16.57
N PRO A 52 7.35 -2.75 17.36
CA PRO A 52 8.53 -2.02 16.92
C PRO A 52 9.71 -2.97 16.72
N GLY A 53 10.43 -2.81 15.61
CA GLY A 53 11.58 -3.64 15.29
C GLY A 53 12.19 -3.28 13.94
N ILE A 54 13.28 -3.97 13.61
CA ILE A 54 13.89 -3.91 12.28
C ILE A 54 13.43 -5.14 11.52
N TYR A 55 12.75 -4.90 10.40
CA TYR A 55 12.29 -5.95 9.50
C TYR A 55 13.07 -5.86 8.20
N ILE A 56 13.64 -6.99 7.76
CA ILE A 56 14.38 -7.09 6.51
C ILE A 56 13.46 -7.74 5.50
N ALA A 57 13.11 -7.02 4.44
CA ALA A 57 12.21 -7.50 3.40
C ALA A 57 12.95 -8.44 2.42
N PRO A 58 12.69 -9.76 2.43
CA PRO A 58 13.27 -10.66 1.42
C PRO A 58 12.66 -10.45 0.02
N GLY A 59 11.52 -9.76 -0.07
CA GLY A 59 10.77 -9.55 -1.30
C GLY A 59 9.40 -10.24 -1.30
N PHE A 60 8.52 -9.83 -2.20
CA PHE A 60 7.16 -10.36 -2.30
C PHE A 60 6.70 -10.49 -3.76
N ASP A 61 5.75 -11.38 -4.01
CA ASP A 61 5.11 -11.56 -5.31
C ASP A 61 3.96 -10.55 -5.48
N LEU A 62 4.20 -9.54 -6.32
CA LEU A 62 3.22 -8.50 -6.67
C LEU A 62 1.96 -9.06 -7.33
N VAL A 63 2.08 -10.09 -8.16
CA VAL A 63 0.94 -10.67 -8.89
C VAL A 63 0.03 -11.38 -7.91
N LEU A 64 0.59 -12.17 -6.99
CA LEU A 64 -0.16 -12.83 -5.93
C LEU A 64 -0.90 -11.80 -5.05
N ILE A 65 -0.20 -10.74 -4.63
CA ILE A 65 -0.79 -9.68 -3.79
C ILE A 65 -1.96 -9.00 -4.48
N LEU A 66 -1.81 -8.60 -5.76
CA LEU A 66 -2.87 -7.92 -6.50
C LEU A 66 -4.08 -8.83 -6.76
N LYS A 67 -3.86 -10.14 -6.94
CA LYS A 67 -4.93 -11.12 -7.21
C LYS A 67 -5.76 -11.43 -5.96
N GLU A 68 -5.12 -11.52 -4.81
CA GLU A 68 -5.73 -11.99 -3.55
C GLU A 68 -6.09 -10.88 -2.56
N SER A 69 -5.71 -9.64 -2.85
CA SER A 69 -6.14 -8.47 -2.08
C SER A 69 -7.55 -8.01 -2.40
N ASN A 70 -8.08 -7.16 -1.51
CA ASN A 70 -9.35 -6.45 -1.71
C ASN A 70 -9.13 -5.10 -2.43
N ILE A 71 -7.95 -4.90 -3.02
CA ILE A 71 -7.66 -3.73 -3.84
C ILE A 71 -8.53 -3.81 -5.10
N PRO A 72 -9.19 -2.71 -5.53
CA PRO A 72 -9.99 -2.69 -6.74
C PRO A 72 -9.19 -3.20 -7.94
N LYS A 73 -9.69 -4.25 -8.62
CA LYS A 73 -8.98 -4.88 -9.75
C LYS A 73 -9.13 -4.11 -11.08
N ILE A 74 -9.96 -3.09 -11.06
CA ILE A 74 -10.29 -2.21 -12.19
C ILE A 74 -9.51 -0.90 -11.99
N PHE A 75 -8.20 -0.95 -12.18
CA PHE A 75 -7.44 0.27 -12.40
C PHE A 75 -7.36 0.54 -13.90
N ALA A 76 -7.53 1.81 -14.28
CA ALA A 76 -7.21 2.22 -15.63
C ALA A 76 -5.70 2.06 -15.87
N TYR A 77 -5.31 1.88 -17.13
CA TYR A 77 -3.89 1.93 -17.48
C TYR A 77 -3.36 3.34 -17.23
N GLY A 78 -2.20 3.45 -16.58
CA GLY A 78 -1.67 4.75 -16.19
C GLY A 78 -0.54 4.67 -15.18
N THR A 79 0.00 5.84 -14.83
CA THR A 79 0.99 5.97 -13.75
C THR A 79 0.34 6.66 -12.55
N TYR A 80 0.46 6.02 -11.40
CA TYR A 80 -0.12 6.47 -10.15
C TYR A 80 0.96 6.72 -9.11
N LYS A 81 0.76 7.75 -8.28
CA LYS A 81 1.59 8.02 -7.11
C LYS A 81 0.74 7.92 -5.84
N ILE A 82 1.13 7.05 -4.93
CA ILE A 82 0.46 6.80 -3.66
C ILE A 82 1.34 7.38 -2.56
N ASN A 83 0.84 8.38 -1.85
CA ASN A 83 1.46 8.89 -0.62
C ASN A 83 0.66 8.34 0.55
N MET A 84 1.36 7.73 1.52
CA MET A 84 0.77 7.23 2.75
C MET A 84 1.46 7.89 3.94
N TRP A 85 0.65 8.40 4.85
CA TRP A 85 1.10 9.05 6.08
C TRP A 85 0.56 8.29 7.28
N TYR A 86 1.46 7.90 8.17
CA TYR A 86 1.13 7.20 9.40
C TYR A 86 1.22 8.18 10.56
N THR A 87 0.13 8.34 11.29
CA THR A 87 0.08 9.20 12.48
C THR A 87 -0.39 8.42 13.70
N LYS A 88 0.18 8.76 14.86
CA LYS A 88 -0.22 8.22 16.17
C LYS A 88 -0.34 9.39 17.13
N LYS A 89 -1.51 9.56 17.77
CA LYS A 89 -1.80 10.71 18.66
C LYS A 89 -1.49 12.08 18.02
N ASN A 90 -1.84 12.25 16.73
CA ASN A 90 -1.54 13.43 15.91
C ASN A 90 -0.06 13.72 15.64
N GLU A 91 0.86 12.85 16.05
CA GLU A 91 2.27 12.92 15.67
C GLU A 91 2.53 12.06 14.43
N MET A 92 3.37 12.57 13.51
CA MET A 92 3.77 11.84 12.31
C MET A 92 4.81 10.78 12.67
N PHE A 93 4.46 9.52 12.45
CA PHE A 93 5.31 8.36 12.76
C PHE A 93 6.08 7.87 11.54
N GLY A 94 5.56 8.11 10.34
CA GLY A 94 6.22 7.74 9.09
C GLY A 94 5.47 8.20 7.85
N CYS A 95 6.19 8.25 6.73
CA CYS A 95 5.67 8.60 5.42
C CYS A 95 6.28 7.66 4.38
N GLN A 96 5.48 7.24 3.40
CA GLN A 96 5.95 6.46 2.26
C GLN A 96 5.28 6.92 0.97
N SER A 97 6.06 6.99 -0.09
CA SER A 97 5.59 7.33 -1.43
C SER A 97 5.92 6.20 -2.39
N ILE A 98 4.91 5.69 -3.08
CA ILE A 98 5.02 4.60 -4.05
C ILE A 98 4.55 5.11 -5.40
N VAL A 99 5.36 4.90 -6.44
CA VAL A 99 4.95 5.14 -7.83
C VAL A 99 4.71 3.80 -8.50
N ILE A 100 3.51 3.63 -9.06
CA ILE A 100 3.06 2.39 -9.71
C ILE A 100 2.71 2.72 -11.16
N GLU A 101 3.25 1.95 -12.09
CA GLU A 101 2.89 2.02 -13.50
C GLU A 101 2.11 0.77 -13.90
N VAL A 102 0.85 0.94 -14.33
CA VAL A 102 -0.04 -0.14 -14.75
C VAL A 102 -0.03 -0.20 -16.27
N LYS A 103 0.60 -1.23 -16.83
CA LYS A 103 0.67 -1.49 -18.28
C LYS A 103 -0.22 -2.67 -18.67
N ARG A 104 -0.68 -2.65 -19.92
CA ARG A 104 -1.29 -3.82 -20.55
C ARG A 104 -0.19 -4.83 -20.87
N SER A 105 -0.33 -6.06 -20.37
CA SER A 105 0.51 -7.20 -20.70
C SER A 105 0.22 -7.73 -22.09
#